data_AF-A0A660Q9P8-F1
#
_entry.id   AF-A0A660Q9P8-F1
#
_cell.length_a   1.000
_cell.length_b   1.000
_cell.length_c   1.000
_cell.angle_alpha   90.00
_cell.angle_beta   90.00
_cell.angle_gamma   90.00
#
_symmetry.space_group_name_H-M   'P 1'
#
loop_
_entity.id
_entity.type
_entity.pdbx_description
1 polymer ?
#
loop_
_entity_poly.entity_id
_entity_poly.type
_entity_poly.pdbx_seq_one_letter_code
_entity_poly.pdbx_strand_id
1 'polypeptide(L)'
;MIEQQAFLIEKITKRIKDFNAIWGYLLTNEMPLYGGEGTPEEVLNWAKTLVKGIKSIDPKRPVGVGDGNWNVFGGNNGFDIQSLSKIVDFLGPHMYVPEIDYYRHSMVTEFMIRFLKNFGLPVLFEEFGASSSHASDENIALYYREVFLNTFLSGGIGNLGWCLSDFNYFEMPPYLHHPFEMRFG
;
A
#
# COMPACT_ATOMS: atom_id res chain seq x y z
N MET A 1 17.79 10.67 -12.02
CA MET A 1 16.62 9.79 -11.79
C MET A 1 15.60 10.47 -10.89
N ILE A 2 15.96 10.92 -9.68
CA ILE A 2 15.01 11.58 -8.76
C ILE A 2 14.36 12.85 -9.33
N GLU A 3 15.12 13.67 -10.06
CA GLU A 3 14.58 14.88 -10.70
C GLU A 3 13.50 14.55 -11.74
N GLN A 4 13.66 13.45 -12.50
CA GLN A 4 12.66 12.99 -13.46
C GLN A 4 11.39 12.49 -12.76
N GLN A 5 11.54 11.77 -11.65
CA GLN A 5 10.40 11.31 -10.83
C GLN A 5 9.64 12.50 -10.23
N ALA A 6 10.36 13.48 -9.66
CA ALA A 6 9.78 14.70 -9.12
C ALA A 6 9.03 15.49 -10.21
N PHE A 7 9.66 15.67 -11.38
CA PHE A 7 9.01 16.30 -12.52
C PHE A 7 7.71 15.59 -12.93
N LEU A 8 7.72 14.25 -13.03
CA LEU A 8 6.55 13.47 -13.39
C LEU A 8 5.40 13.67 -12.39
N ILE A 9 5.71 13.51 -11.09
CA ILE A 9 4.75 13.67 -10.00
C ILE A 9 4.15 15.08 -9.99
N GLU A 10 4.97 16.11 -10.15
CA GLU A 10 4.50 17.49 -10.21
C GLU A 10 3.57 17.72 -11.42
N LYS A 11 3.91 17.18 -12.59
CA LYS A 11 3.06 17.33 -13.79
C LYS A 11 1.72 16.62 -13.63
N ILE A 12 1.72 15.40 -13.11
CA ILE A 12 0.48 14.64 -12.85
C ILE A 12 -0.37 15.38 -11.81
N THR A 13 0.22 15.73 -10.67
CA THR A 13 -0.48 16.45 -9.58
C THR A 13 -1.10 17.74 -10.09
N LYS A 14 -0.34 18.56 -10.82
CA LYS A 14 -0.85 19.82 -11.40
C LYS A 14 -2.01 19.59 -12.37
N ARG A 15 -1.98 18.50 -13.13
CA ARG A 15 -3.02 18.16 -14.10
C ARG A 15 -4.32 17.74 -13.41
N ILE A 16 -4.24 17.05 -12.26
CA ILE A 16 -5.39 16.41 -11.63
C ILE A 16 -5.89 17.07 -10.33
N LYS A 17 -5.17 18.04 -9.76
CA LYS A 17 -5.52 18.67 -8.46
C LYS A 17 -6.92 19.28 -8.39
N ASP A 18 -7.47 19.72 -9.52
CA ASP A 18 -8.77 20.41 -9.55
C ASP A 18 -9.96 19.44 -9.70
N PHE A 19 -9.71 18.13 -9.78
CA PHE A 19 -10.77 17.12 -9.84
C PHE A 19 -11.23 16.71 -8.44
N ASN A 20 -12.52 16.91 -8.14
CA ASN A 20 -13.12 16.56 -6.85
C ASN A 20 -13.11 15.05 -6.55
N ALA A 21 -12.97 14.20 -7.58
CA ALA A 21 -12.93 12.74 -7.42
C ALA A 21 -11.60 12.23 -6.84
N ILE A 22 -10.54 13.06 -6.82
CA ILE A 22 -9.25 12.67 -6.26
C ILE A 22 -9.34 12.77 -4.74
N TRP A 23 -9.16 11.64 -4.04
CA TRP A 23 -9.08 11.60 -2.59
C TRP A 23 -7.67 11.95 -2.09
N GLY A 24 -6.64 11.34 -2.67
CA GLY A 24 -5.25 11.45 -2.22
C GLY A 24 -4.26 10.93 -3.25
N TYR A 25 -3.01 10.78 -2.83
CA TYR A 25 -1.91 10.34 -3.67
C TYR A 25 -1.10 9.22 -2.99
N LEU A 26 -0.63 8.29 -3.81
CA LEU A 26 0.39 7.32 -3.45
C LEU A 26 1.59 7.54 -4.36
N LEU A 27 2.81 7.53 -3.81
CA LEU A 27 4.00 7.77 -4.62
C LEU A 27 4.20 6.65 -5.67
N THR A 28 3.89 5.41 -5.29
CA THR A 28 4.15 4.21 -6.09
C THR A 28 3.50 2.99 -5.44
N ASN A 29 3.34 1.90 -6.18
CA ASN A 29 3.07 0.59 -5.61
C ASN A 29 4.39 -0.12 -5.28
N GLU A 30 4.55 -0.60 -4.05
CA GLU A 30 5.51 -1.64 -3.65
C GLU A 30 6.97 -1.38 -4.03
N MET A 31 7.42 -0.12 -3.89
CA MET A 31 8.81 0.25 -4.18
C MET A 31 9.88 -0.59 -3.46
N PRO A 32 9.68 -1.13 -2.23
CA PRO A 32 10.68 -2.02 -1.65
C PRO A 32 10.99 -3.28 -2.49
N LEU A 33 10.09 -3.69 -3.41
CA LEU A 33 10.32 -4.82 -4.31
C LEU A 33 11.08 -4.43 -5.58
N TYR A 34 10.99 -3.17 -6.02
CA TYR A 34 11.46 -2.72 -7.34
C TYR A 34 12.57 -1.67 -7.29
N GLY A 35 12.72 -0.96 -6.17
CA GLY A 35 13.64 0.17 -6.00
C GLY A 35 15.09 -0.21 -5.76
N GLY A 36 15.37 -1.49 -5.50
CA GLY A 36 16.68 -1.97 -5.07
C GLY A 36 16.97 -1.67 -3.60
N GLU A 37 18.22 -1.91 -3.17
CA GLU A 37 18.65 -1.63 -1.81
C GLU A 37 18.86 -0.13 -1.60
N GLY A 38 18.43 0.37 -0.43
CA GLY A 38 18.65 1.76 -0.01
C GLY A 38 18.69 1.86 1.51
N THR A 39 19.53 2.75 2.03
CA THR A 39 19.55 3.03 3.47
C THR A 39 18.29 3.80 3.89
N PRO A 40 17.90 3.74 5.17
CA PRO A 40 16.77 4.53 5.68
C PRO A 40 16.86 6.03 5.38
N GLU A 41 18.06 6.59 5.40
CA GLU A 41 18.28 8.00 5.07
C GLU A 41 18.04 8.30 3.58
N GLU A 42 18.53 7.45 2.69
CA GLU A 42 18.33 7.60 1.24
C GLU A 42 16.85 7.48 0.87
N VAL A 43 16.16 6.47 1.41
CA VAL A 43 14.71 6.26 1.19
C VAL A 43 13.90 7.42 1.74
N LEU A 44 14.23 7.91 2.95
CA LEU A 44 13.56 9.07 3.53
C LEU A 44 13.75 10.32 2.66
N ASN A 45 14.97 10.59 2.18
CA ASN A 45 15.27 11.74 1.34
C ASN A 45 14.55 11.66 -0.02
N TRP A 46 14.49 10.46 -0.61
CA TRP A 46 13.71 10.17 -1.80
C TRP A 46 12.23 10.48 -1.59
N ALA A 47 11.60 9.84 -0.59
CA ALA A 47 10.18 10.01 -0.30
C ALA A 47 9.84 11.47 0.03
N LYS A 48 10.68 12.13 0.85
CA LYS A 48 10.50 13.54 1.23
C LYS A 48 10.53 14.47 0.02
N THR A 49 11.40 14.20 -0.94
CA THR A 49 11.49 15.00 -2.17
C THR A 49 10.19 14.89 -2.98
N LEU A 50 9.67 13.67 -3.16
CA LEU A 50 8.47 13.43 -3.95
C LEU A 50 7.20 13.93 -3.25
N VAL A 51 7.04 13.68 -1.95
CA VAL A 51 5.91 14.20 -1.16
C VAL A 51 5.89 15.72 -1.21
N LYS A 52 7.06 16.38 -1.07
CA LYS A 52 7.14 17.84 -1.19
C LYS A 52 6.70 18.34 -2.57
N GLY A 53 7.03 17.62 -3.64
CA GLY A 53 6.56 17.92 -4.99
C GLY A 53 5.03 17.97 -5.05
N ILE A 54 4.35 16.95 -4.53
CA ILE A 54 2.88 16.89 -4.45
C ILE A 54 2.34 18.04 -3.58
N LYS A 55 2.82 18.16 -2.35
CA LYS A 55 2.31 19.13 -1.37
C LYS A 55 2.54 20.59 -1.79
N SER A 56 3.51 20.86 -2.65
CA SER A 56 3.71 22.21 -3.21
C SER A 56 2.60 22.63 -4.19
N ILE A 57 1.88 21.66 -4.76
CA ILE A 57 0.85 21.86 -5.77
C ILE A 57 -0.55 21.62 -5.19
N ASP A 58 -0.70 20.56 -4.39
CA ASP A 58 -1.93 20.19 -3.71
C ASP A 58 -1.65 19.91 -2.21
N PRO A 59 -1.57 20.96 -1.38
CA PRO A 59 -1.18 20.81 0.02
C PRO A 59 -2.24 20.12 0.88
N LYS A 60 -3.50 20.04 0.42
CA LYS A 60 -4.63 19.61 1.26
C LYS A 60 -4.88 18.11 1.20
N ARG A 61 -4.63 17.47 0.06
CA ARG A 61 -4.93 16.04 -0.10
C ARG A 61 -3.87 15.16 0.59
N PRO A 62 -4.28 14.03 1.18
CA PRO A 62 -3.38 13.08 1.83
C PRO A 62 -2.41 12.42 0.83
N VAL A 63 -1.21 12.13 1.31
CA VAL A 63 -0.14 11.47 0.57
C VAL A 63 0.41 10.30 1.40
N GLY A 64 0.54 9.14 0.77
CA GLY A 64 1.23 7.94 1.29
C GLY A 64 2.37 7.53 0.37
N VAL A 65 3.23 6.61 0.83
CA VAL A 65 4.35 6.10 0.02
C VAL A 65 3.92 4.93 -0.88
N GLY A 66 3.07 4.03 -0.36
CA GLY A 66 2.72 2.76 -1.00
C GLY A 66 3.82 1.70 -0.89
N ASP A 67 4.55 1.70 0.23
CA ASP A 67 5.61 0.74 0.55
C ASP A 67 5.11 -0.52 1.26
N GLY A 68 3.77 -0.66 1.39
CA GLY A 68 3.13 -1.77 2.09
C GLY A 68 3.37 -1.84 3.59
N ASN A 69 4.17 -0.93 4.16
CA ASN A 69 4.54 -0.89 5.58
C ASN A 69 5.04 -2.26 6.12
N TRP A 70 5.67 -3.07 5.28
CA TRP A 70 6.03 -4.47 5.61
C TRP A 70 6.99 -4.63 6.79
N ASN A 71 7.78 -3.59 7.11
CA ASN A 71 8.64 -3.57 8.28
C ASN A 71 7.85 -3.68 9.61
N VAL A 72 6.50 -3.64 9.59
CA VAL A 72 5.65 -4.01 10.73
C VAL A 72 5.90 -5.42 11.25
N PHE A 73 6.32 -6.35 10.37
CA PHE A 73 6.69 -7.72 10.75
C PHE A 73 8.18 -7.85 11.11
N GLY A 74 8.89 -6.73 11.23
CA GLY A 74 10.34 -6.70 11.31
C GLY A 74 10.99 -6.68 9.93
N GLY A 75 12.31 -6.51 9.92
CA GLY A 75 13.08 -6.30 8.69
C GLY A 75 13.60 -4.87 8.56
N ASN A 76 14.47 -4.66 7.56
CA ASN A 76 15.01 -3.35 7.23
C ASN A 76 15.21 -3.28 5.72
N ASN A 77 14.13 -2.98 4.99
CA ASN A 77 14.15 -2.72 3.55
C ASN A 77 14.45 -1.25 3.21
N GLY A 78 14.91 -0.44 4.18
CA GLY A 78 15.13 1.00 4.05
C GLY A 78 13.89 1.86 4.32
N PHE A 79 12.67 1.31 4.32
CA PHE A 79 11.45 2.09 4.58
C PHE A 79 11.14 2.17 6.08
N ASP A 80 11.91 3.00 6.79
CA ASP A 80 11.73 3.22 8.23
C ASP A 80 10.40 3.92 8.54
N ILE A 81 9.46 3.18 9.13
CA ILE A 81 8.09 3.62 9.39
C ILE A 81 8.06 4.87 10.29
N GLN A 82 8.94 4.95 11.30
CA GLN A 82 8.99 6.08 12.22
C GLN A 82 9.44 7.38 11.53
N SER A 83 10.36 7.28 10.58
CA SER A 83 10.85 8.43 9.82
C SER A 83 9.87 8.83 8.73
N LEU A 84 9.31 7.85 8.01
CA LEU A 84 8.33 8.09 6.96
C LEU A 84 7.02 8.68 7.50
N SER A 85 6.54 8.23 8.67
CA SER A 85 5.34 8.80 9.34
C SER A 85 5.44 10.30 9.65
N LYS A 86 6.64 10.89 9.63
CA LYS A 86 6.82 12.35 9.82
C LYS A 86 6.59 13.17 8.56
N ILE A 87 6.49 12.52 7.39
CA ILE A 87 6.37 13.19 6.10
C ILE A 87 5.12 12.81 5.32
N VAL A 88 4.40 11.75 5.72
CA VAL A 88 3.13 11.30 5.08
C VAL A 88 1.91 11.65 5.92
N ASP A 89 0.73 11.54 5.33
CA ASP A 89 -0.55 11.84 5.99
C ASP A 89 -1.30 10.59 6.47
N PHE A 90 -0.94 9.41 5.98
CA PHE A 90 -1.52 8.13 6.40
C PHE A 90 -0.51 6.99 6.18
N LEU A 91 -0.77 5.85 6.82
CA LEU A 91 -0.01 4.61 6.64
C LEU A 91 -0.86 3.55 5.96
N GLY A 92 -0.27 2.87 4.99
CA GLY A 92 -0.93 1.92 4.10
C GLY A 92 -0.28 0.54 4.14
N PRO A 93 -0.71 -0.35 5.04
CA PRO A 93 -0.22 -1.73 5.04
C PRO A 93 -0.73 -2.52 3.84
N HIS A 94 0.14 -3.34 3.25
CA HIS A 94 -0.21 -4.35 2.26
C HIS A 94 -0.12 -5.73 2.89
N MET A 95 -1.12 -6.58 2.68
CA MET A 95 -1.13 -7.91 3.26
C MET A 95 -1.57 -9.00 2.29
N TYR A 96 -0.65 -9.92 2.03
CA TYR A 96 -0.90 -11.20 1.38
C TYR A 96 -0.28 -12.31 2.21
N VAL A 97 -1.11 -13.21 2.73
CA VAL A 97 -0.68 -14.32 3.58
C VAL A 97 -0.57 -15.59 2.72
N PRO A 98 0.64 -16.11 2.43
CA PRO A 98 0.79 -17.28 1.56
C PRO A 98 0.61 -18.62 2.29
N GLU A 99 0.26 -18.60 3.57
CA GLU A 99 0.16 -19.77 4.45
C GLU A 99 -1.31 -20.16 4.76
N ILE A 100 -1.51 -21.28 5.48
CA ILE A 100 -2.82 -21.90 5.74
C ILE A 100 -3.32 -21.81 7.20
N ASP A 101 -2.62 -21.07 8.07
CA ASP A 101 -2.95 -20.82 9.47
C ASP A 101 -4.09 -19.82 9.60
N TYR A 102 -5.31 -20.34 9.74
CA TYR A 102 -6.53 -19.55 9.91
C TYR A 102 -6.47 -18.54 11.07
N TYR A 103 -5.70 -18.82 12.14
CA TYR A 103 -5.59 -17.90 13.27
C TYR A 103 -4.76 -16.68 12.89
N ARG A 104 -3.64 -16.88 12.18
CA ARG A 104 -2.84 -15.77 11.65
C ARG A 104 -3.63 -14.91 10.68
N HIS A 105 -4.37 -15.53 9.75
CA HIS A 105 -5.26 -14.82 8.82
C HIS A 105 -6.28 -13.94 9.55
N SER A 106 -6.86 -14.44 10.64
CA SER A 106 -7.88 -13.71 11.41
C SER A 106 -7.30 -12.52 12.19
N MET A 107 -6.05 -12.61 12.66
CA MET A 107 -5.47 -11.61 13.57
C MET A 107 -4.56 -10.59 12.87
N VAL A 108 -4.08 -10.87 11.66
CA VAL A 108 -3.01 -10.07 11.06
C VAL A 108 -3.44 -8.64 10.71
N THR A 109 -4.67 -8.45 10.23
CA THR A 109 -5.23 -7.12 9.97
C THR A 109 -5.26 -6.27 11.25
N GLU A 110 -5.71 -6.86 12.35
CA GLU A 110 -5.72 -6.18 13.65
C GLU A 110 -4.31 -5.82 14.11
N PHE A 111 -3.38 -6.77 14.02
CA PHE A 111 -1.98 -6.55 14.39
C PHE A 111 -1.36 -5.37 13.63
N MET A 112 -1.45 -5.36 12.29
CA MET A 112 -0.85 -4.31 11.47
C MET A 112 -1.44 -2.94 11.79
N ILE A 113 -2.78 -2.84 11.88
CA ILE A 113 -3.44 -1.56 12.17
C ILE A 113 -3.07 -1.05 13.55
N ARG A 114 -3.16 -1.90 14.58
CA ARG A 114 -2.81 -1.48 15.95
C ARG A 114 -1.35 -1.08 16.07
N PHE A 115 -0.45 -1.80 15.39
CA PHE A 115 0.97 -1.46 15.38
C PHE A 115 1.19 -0.09 14.74
N LEU A 116 0.68 0.12 13.52
CA LEU A 116 0.91 1.35 12.76
C LEU A 116 0.25 2.58 13.39
N LYS A 117 -0.87 2.41 14.09
CA LYS A 117 -1.51 3.52 14.82
C LYS A 117 -0.63 4.13 15.91
N ASN A 118 0.38 3.42 16.42
CA ASN A 118 1.32 4.00 17.39
C ASN A 118 2.14 5.15 16.81
N PHE A 119 2.21 5.30 15.49
CA PHE A 119 2.86 6.42 14.82
C PHE A 119 1.96 7.67 14.69
N GLY A 120 0.73 7.64 15.23
CA GLY A 120 -0.14 8.81 15.33
C GLY A 120 -0.83 9.24 14.03
N LEU A 121 -0.78 8.41 12.98
CA LEU A 121 -1.44 8.66 11.70
C LEU A 121 -2.66 7.74 11.50
N PRO A 122 -3.63 8.17 10.67
CA PRO A 122 -4.66 7.28 10.15
C PRO A 122 -4.03 6.09 9.41
N VAL A 123 -4.64 4.91 9.56
CA VAL A 123 -4.23 3.70 8.84
C VAL A 123 -5.35 3.30 7.87
N LEU A 124 -5.06 3.37 6.58
CA LEU A 124 -5.91 2.86 5.50
C LEU A 124 -5.34 1.49 5.12
N PHE A 125 -6.09 0.40 5.27
CA PHE A 125 -5.61 -0.94 4.89
C PHE A 125 -5.51 -1.02 3.36
N GLU A 126 -4.36 -0.58 2.84
CA GLU A 126 -4.19 -0.06 1.47
C GLU A 126 -4.23 -1.16 0.42
N GLU A 127 -3.81 -2.38 0.76
CA GLU A 127 -3.89 -3.48 -0.17
C GLU A 127 -4.04 -4.81 0.57
N PHE A 128 -5.00 -5.61 0.12
CA PHE A 128 -5.16 -6.99 0.58
C PHE A 128 -5.98 -7.79 -0.43
N GLY A 129 -5.80 -9.10 -0.44
CA GLY A 129 -6.56 -9.98 -1.32
C GLY A 129 -6.25 -11.44 -1.06
N ALA A 130 -6.98 -12.31 -1.73
CA ALA A 130 -6.75 -13.75 -1.68
C ALA A 130 -6.89 -14.33 -3.08
N SER A 131 -5.97 -15.23 -3.41
CA SER A 131 -5.95 -15.88 -4.71
C SER A 131 -6.94 -17.05 -4.75
N SER A 132 -7.71 -17.17 -5.83
CA SER A 132 -8.50 -18.36 -6.16
C SER A 132 -7.65 -19.63 -6.38
N SER A 133 -6.32 -19.47 -6.47
CA SER A 133 -5.38 -20.61 -6.46
C SER A 133 -5.08 -21.13 -5.06
N HIS A 134 -5.40 -20.37 -4.00
CA HIS A 134 -5.12 -20.73 -2.60
C HIS A 134 -6.37 -21.12 -1.82
N ALA A 135 -7.52 -20.54 -2.13
CA ALA A 135 -8.77 -20.75 -1.39
C ALA A 135 -9.98 -20.75 -2.33
N SER A 136 -11.07 -21.39 -1.91
CA SER A 136 -12.35 -21.31 -2.61
C SER A 136 -12.99 -19.93 -2.41
N ASP A 137 -13.90 -19.55 -3.31
CA ASP A 137 -14.62 -18.28 -3.24
C ASP A 137 -15.37 -18.09 -1.92
N GLU A 138 -15.91 -19.17 -1.33
CA GLU A 138 -16.56 -19.11 -0.02
C GLU A 138 -15.59 -18.73 1.08
N ASN A 139 -14.38 -19.31 1.09
CA ASN A 139 -13.35 -18.98 2.06
C ASN A 139 -12.77 -17.58 1.85
N ILE A 140 -12.63 -17.15 0.59
CA ILE A 140 -12.22 -15.79 0.24
C ILE A 140 -13.25 -14.79 0.75
N ALA A 141 -14.55 -15.05 0.58
CA ALA A 141 -15.62 -14.19 1.09
C ALA A 141 -15.60 -14.07 2.62
N LEU A 142 -15.29 -15.16 3.34
CA LEU A 142 -15.10 -15.13 4.79
C LEU A 142 -13.87 -14.30 5.17
N TYR A 143 -12.74 -14.48 4.48
CA TYR A 143 -11.53 -13.70 4.70
C TYR A 143 -11.77 -12.19 4.50
N TYR A 144 -12.43 -11.79 3.41
CA TYR A 144 -12.77 -10.38 3.17
C TYR A 144 -13.65 -9.80 4.28
N ARG A 145 -14.62 -10.57 4.78
CA ARG A 145 -15.46 -10.15 5.91
C ARG A 145 -14.63 -9.91 7.17
N GLU A 146 -13.69 -10.79 7.47
CA GLU A 146 -12.78 -10.63 8.61
C GLU A 146 -11.90 -9.38 8.45
N VAL A 147 -11.29 -9.16 7.27
CA VAL A 147 -10.48 -7.96 7.03
C VAL A 147 -11.31 -6.69 7.19
N PHE A 148 -12.53 -6.65 6.64
CA PHE A 148 -13.42 -5.50 6.78
C PHE A 148 -13.76 -5.22 8.24
N LEU A 149 -14.17 -6.23 8.99
CA LEU A 149 -14.52 -6.11 10.41
C LEU A 149 -13.31 -5.64 11.23
N ASN A 150 -12.17 -6.32 11.08
CA ASN A 150 -10.96 -6.07 11.87
C ASN A 150 -10.33 -4.73 11.52
N THR A 151 -10.51 -4.23 10.29
CA THR A 151 -10.08 -2.88 9.89
C THR A 151 -10.70 -1.84 10.81
N PHE A 152 -12.03 -1.84 10.94
CA PHE A 152 -12.73 -0.83 11.72
C PHE A 152 -12.63 -1.08 13.23
N LEU A 153 -12.67 -2.33 13.70
CA LEU A 153 -12.52 -2.65 15.13
C LEU A 153 -11.14 -2.26 15.69
N SER A 154 -10.11 -2.35 14.86
CA SER A 154 -8.75 -1.92 15.22
C SER A 154 -8.56 -0.39 15.07
N GLY A 155 -9.57 0.27 14.51
CA GLY A 155 -9.65 1.71 14.29
C GLY A 155 -8.80 2.20 13.13
N GLY A 156 -8.69 1.39 12.06
CA GLY A 156 -8.34 1.84 10.73
C GLY A 156 -9.48 2.65 10.11
N ILE A 157 -9.18 3.40 9.04
CA ILE A 157 -10.12 4.36 8.43
C ILE A 157 -10.78 3.86 7.13
N GLY A 158 -10.38 2.68 6.66
CA GLY A 158 -10.89 2.08 5.43
C GLY A 158 -9.97 0.96 4.96
N ASN A 159 -10.34 0.33 3.85
CA ASN A 159 -9.56 -0.70 3.20
C ASN A 159 -9.76 -0.64 1.68
N LEU A 160 -8.80 -1.15 0.92
CA LEU A 160 -8.88 -1.29 -0.53
C LEU A 160 -8.53 -2.73 -0.90
N GLY A 161 -9.52 -3.47 -1.40
CA GLY A 161 -9.35 -4.85 -1.82
C GLY A 161 -8.71 -4.93 -3.21
N TRP A 162 -7.72 -5.80 -3.34
CA TRP A 162 -7.12 -6.17 -4.60
C TRP A 162 -7.86 -7.40 -5.18
N CYS A 163 -8.54 -7.29 -6.34
CA CYS A 163 -8.75 -6.06 -7.13
C CYS A 163 -10.19 -5.91 -7.61
N LEU A 164 -10.45 -4.88 -8.43
CA LEU A 164 -11.82 -4.53 -8.85
C LEU A 164 -12.46 -5.56 -9.78
N SER A 165 -11.66 -6.29 -10.57
CA SER A 165 -12.17 -7.13 -11.65
C SER A 165 -11.16 -8.19 -12.06
N ASP A 166 -11.65 -9.38 -12.36
CA ASP A 166 -10.90 -10.45 -13.03
C ASP A 166 -10.24 -9.94 -14.31
N PHE A 167 -9.05 -10.45 -14.59
CA PHE A 167 -8.30 -10.09 -15.78
C PHE A 167 -7.54 -11.28 -16.35
N ASN A 168 -7.38 -11.30 -17.68
CA ASN A 168 -6.79 -12.39 -18.43
C ASN A 168 -5.81 -11.85 -19.48
N TYR A 169 -4.54 -11.71 -19.08
CA TYR A 169 -3.49 -11.06 -19.86
C TYR A 169 -2.21 -11.89 -19.92
N PHE A 170 -2.32 -13.22 -20.07
CA PHE A 170 -1.17 -14.15 -20.07
C PHE A 170 -0.04 -13.77 -21.06
N GLU A 171 -0.35 -13.02 -22.11
CA GLU A 171 0.59 -12.60 -23.15
C GLU A 171 1.19 -11.20 -22.92
N MET A 172 0.86 -10.52 -21.82
CA MET A 172 1.36 -9.18 -21.50
C MET A 172 2.27 -9.19 -20.26
N PRO A 173 3.41 -8.47 -20.26
CA PRO A 173 4.11 -8.15 -19.03
C PRO A 173 3.24 -7.29 -18.06
N PRO A 174 3.33 -7.50 -16.73
CA PRO A 174 4.19 -8.46 -16.04
C PRO A 174 3.63 -9.90 -15.96
N TYR A 175 2.39 -10.14 -16.38
CA TYR A 175 1.69 -11.42 -16.25
C TYR A 175 2.33 -12.60 -17.00
N LEU A 176 3.19 -12.31 -17.98
CA LEU A 176 4.03 -13.31 -18.64
C LEU A 176 4.97 -14.04 -17.67
N HIS A 177 5.43 -13.36 -16.61
CA HIS A 177 6.35 -13.91 -15.61
C HIS A 177 5.80 -13.90 -14.18
N HIS A 178 4.66 -13.21 -13.94
CA HIS A 178 3.87 -13.30 -12.71
C HIS A 178 2.44 -13.79 -13.00
N PRO A 179 2.25 -14.98 -13.60
CA PRO A 179 0.92 -15.43 -14.04
C PRO A 179 -0.06 -15.69 -12.88
N PHE A 180 0.46 -15.87 -11.67
CA PHE A 180 -0.35 -16.07 -10.47
C PHE A 180 -1.12 -14.81 -10.06
N GLU A 181 -0.68 -13.60 -10.47
CA GLU A 181 -1.39 -12.35 -10.16
C GLU A 181 -2.79 -12.32 -10.77
N MET A 182 -3.00 -12.97 -11.93
CA MET A 182 -4.32 -13.10 -12.59
C MET A 182 -5.34 -13.90 -11.77
N ARG A 183 -4.94 -14.48 -10.65
CA ARG A 183 -5.81 -15.27 -9.77
C ARG A 183 -6.29 -14.48 -8.55
N PHE A 184 -5.93 -13.20 -8.44
CA PHE A 184 -6.41 -12.29 -7.40
C PHE A 184 -7.53 -11.35 -7.85
N GLY A 185 -7.80 -11.28 -9.16
CA GLY A 185 -8.91 -10.53 -9.72
C GLY A 185 -10.21 -11.32 -9.68
#